data_AF-A0A0F3P5B2-F1
#
_entry.id   AF-A0A0F3P5B2-F1
#
_cell.length_a   1.000
_cell.length_b   1.000
_cell.length_c   1.000
_cell.angle_alpha   90.00
_cell.angle_beta   90.00
_cell.angle_gamma   90.00
#
_symmetry.space_group_name_H-M   'P 1'
#
loop_
_entity.id
_entity.type
_entity.pdbx_description
1 polymer ?
#
loop_
_entity_poly.entity_id
_entity_poly.type
_entity_poly.pdbx_seq_one_letter_code
_entity_poly.pdbx_strand_id
1 'polypeptide(L)'
;MTIYGVIIESISLKLTNRLLRKIKIPNEGTLIIHDEGEPKLKVKVSCTGRKTLSFETKFRKEGIKIKIVVFPDLSVREARKKAIELKKLMAKGIDPIEVRRQQYIEENEKRLKARQDITFKELYYKYISPLSKLVKVDQNYKCKRSN
;
A
#
# COMPACT_ATOMS: atom_id res chain seq x y z
N MET A 1 20.67 -2.23 22.38
CA MET A 1 21.76 -1.76 21.51
C MET A 1 21.19 -0.81 20.47
N THR A 2 21.52 0.47 20.58
CA THR A 2 21.16 1.54 19.64
C THR A 2 22.12 1.54 18.46
N ILE A 3 21.60 1.39 17.24
CA ILE A 3 22.33 1.61 16.00
C ILE A 3 21.54 2.70 15.26
N TYR A 4 22.09 3.92 15.25
CA TYR A 4 21.53 5.19 14.74
C TYR A 4 20.31 5.74 15.50
N GLY A 5 20.40 7.01 15.93
CA GLY A 5 19.48 7.71 16.84
C GLY A 5 18.03 7.80 16.38
N VAL A 6 17.28 6.72 16.56
CA VAL A 6 15.82 6.68 16.52
C VAL A 6 15.42 5.95 17.79
N ILE A 7 14.73 6.63 18.70
CA ILE A 7 14.15 5.98 19.89
C ILE A 7 13.14 4.94 19.39
N ILE A 8 13.44 3.67 19.64
CA ILE A 8 12.56 2.55 19.33
C ILE A 8 12.08 1.99 20.66
N GLU A 9 10.84 2.31 21.01
CA GLU A 9 10.17 1.69 22.15
C GLU A 9 9.44 0.44 21.67
N SER A 10 9.64 -0.68 22.37
CA SER A 10 8.96 -1.95 22.06
C SER A 10 8.17 -2.45 23.26
N ILE A 11 6.87 -2.71 23.06
CA ILE A 11 5.97 -3.19 24.11
C ILE A 11 5.17 -4.39 23.56
N SER A 12 4.76 -5.32 24.42
CA SER A 12 3.83 -6.40 24.06
C SER A 12 2.46 -6.11 24.65
N LEU A 13 1.40 -6.11 23.84
CA LEU A 13 0.02 -5.86 24.26
C LEU A 13 -0.97 -6.67 23.40
N LYS A 14 -2.12 -7.02 23.97
CA LYS A 14 -3.25 -7.53 23.16
C LYS A 14 -3.78 -6.45 22.22
N LEU A 15 -3.49 -6.57 20.92
CA LEU A 15 -3.94 -5.59 19.95
C LEU A 15 -5.47 -5.65 19.77
N THR A 16 -6.08 -4.47 19.79
CA THR A 16 -7.49 -4.26 19.45
C THR A 16 -7.63 -3.00 18.61
N ASN A 17 -8.67 -2.94 17.76
CA ASN A 17 -8.94 -1.73 16.97
C ASN A 17 -9.13 -0.49 17.86
N ARG A 18 -9.76 -0.66 19.04
CA ARG A 18 -9.96 0.41 20.02
C ARG A 18 -8.63 0.94 20.55
N LEU A 19 -7.70 0.05 20.89
CA LEU A 19 -6.36 0.41 21.36
C LEU A 19 -5.60 1.17 20.26
N LEU A 20 -5.61 0.67 19.02
CA LEU A 20 -4.91 1.32 17.91
C LEU A 20 -5.46 2.71 17.57
N ARG A 21 -6.75 2.97 17.78
CA ARG A 21 -7.33 4.31 17.62
C ARG A 21 -6.92 5.28 18.72
N LYS A 22 -6.77 4.78 19.95
CA LYS A 22 -6.48 5.61 21.14
C LYS A 22 -4.98 5.78 21.43
N ILE A 23 -4.13 5.07 20.72
CA ILE A 23 -2.71 5.07 21.04
C ILE A 23 -2.09 6.45 20.83
N LYS A 24 -1.31 6.89 21.83
CA LYS A 24 -0.55 8.13 21.72
C LYS A 24 0.49 7.97 20.61
N ILE A 25 0.59 9.00 19.78
CA ILE A 25 1.60 9.08 18.74
C ILE A 25 2.91 9.45 19.44
N PRO A 26 4.02 8.72 19.19
CA PRO A 26 5.30 9.08 19.78
C PRO A 26 5.76 10.43 19.21
N ASN A 27 6.28 11.31 20.06
CA ASN A 27 6.78 12.63 19.62
C ASN A 27 8.00 12.48 18.69
N GLU A 28 8.88 11.53 19.02
CA GLU A 28 10.07 11.20 18.23
C GLU A 28 10.18 9.68 18.05
N GLY A 29 10.79 9.27 16.94
CA GLY A 29 11.08 7.87 16.68
C GLY A 29 9.85 7.02 16.32
N THR A 30 9.80 5.80 16.85
CA THR A 30 8.79 4.81 16.49
C THR A 30 8.44 3.93 17.68
N LEU A 31 7.14 3.73 17.90
CA LEU A 31 6.63 2.75 18.83
C LEU A 31 6.32 1.44 18.10
N ILE A 32 6.85 0.33 18.61
CA ILE A 32 6.62 -1.03 18.14
C ILE A 32 5.80 -1.77 19.19
N ILE A 33 4.69 -2.36 18.75
CA ILE A 33 3.79 -3.11 19.64
C ILE A 33 3.64 -4.51 19.10
N HIS A 34 4.05 -5.49 19.88
CA HIS A 34 3.85 -6.90 19.58
C HIS A 34 2.46 -7.32 20.01
N ASP A 35 1.80 -8.10 19.15
CA ASP A 35 0.50 -8.67 19.51
C ASP A 35 0.68 -9.89 20.41
N GLU A 36 0.04 -9.88 21.57
CA GLU A 36 0.04 -11.05 22.46
C GLU A 36 -0.60 -12.29 21.82
N GLY A 37 -1.65 -12.09 21.01
CA GLY A 37 -2.34 -13.20 20.33
C GLY A 37 -1.52 -13.82 19.21
N GLU A 38 -0.67 -13.03 18.56
CA GLU A 38 0.19 -13.44 17.46
C GLU A 38 1.55 -12.73 17.56
N PRO A 39 2.54 -13.29 18.31
CA PRO A 39 3.79 -12.58 18.63
C PRO A 39 4.63 -12.12 17.42
N LYS A 40 4.41 -12.76 16.26
CA LYS A 40 5.06 -12.43 14.98
C LYS A 40 4.38 -11.26 14.26
N LEU A 41 3.19 -10.87 14.69
CA LEU A 41 2.48 -9.68 14.25
C LEU A 41 2.89 -8.50 15.12
N LYS A 42 3.37 -7.44 14.47
CA LYS A 42 3.75 -6.19 15.12
C LYS A 42 3.07 -4.99 14.47
N VAL A 43 2.72 -4.02 15.29
CA VAL A 43 2.26 -2.69 14.86
C VAL A 43 3.40 -1.72 15.04
N LYS A 44 3.76 -1.05 13.94
CA LYS A 44 4.65 0.10 13.93
C LYS A 44 3.80 1.37 13.93
N VAL A 45 3.93 2.20 14.95
CA VAL A 45 3.36 3.56 15.01
C VAL A 45 4.48 4.55 14.76
N SER A 46 4.44 5.28 13.65
CA SER A 46 5.39 6.36 13.37
C SER A 46 5.03 7.64 14.13
N CYS A 47 5.98 8.55 14.27
CA CYS A 47 5.76 9.92 14.75
C CYS A 47 4.74 10.72 13.93
N THR A 48 4.54 10.35 12.65
CA THR A 48 3.47 10.92 11.79
C THR A 48 2.08 10.33 12.07
N GLY A 49 1.97 9.41 13.03
CA GLY A 49 0.71 8.75 13.38
C GLY A 49 0.31 7.58 12.46
N ARG A 50 1.11 7.25 11.44
CA ARG A 50 0.87 6.12 10.54
C ARG A 50 1.07 4.80 11.28
N LYS A 51 0.07 3.93 11.21
CA LYS A 51 0.03 2.65 11.92
C LYS A 51 0.14 1.52 10.90
N THR A 52 1.25 0.81 10.92
CA THR A 52 1.52 -0.27 9.96
C THR A 52 1.59 -1.61 10.68
N LEU A 53 0.74 -2.54 10.26
CA LEU A 53 0.75 -3.93 10.68
C LEU A 53 1.71 -4.71 9.79
N SER A 54 2.69 -5.35 10.41
CA SER A 54 3.68 -6.17 9.73
C SER A 54 3.89 -7.50 10.45
N PHE A 55 4.21 -8.52 9.67
CA PHE A 55 4.57 -9.84 10.15
C PHE A 55 6.08 -10.01 10.02
N GLU A 56 6.74 -10.38 11.11
CA GLU A 56 8.19 -10.59 11.15
C GLU A 56 8.50 -11.96 11.75
N THR A 57 9.25 -12.76 11.00
CA THR A 57 9.64 -14.10 11.42
C THR A 57 10.92 -14.52 10.70
N LYS A 58 11.50 -15.65 11.09
CA LYS A 58 12.60 -16.27 10.36
C LYS A 58 12.06 -17.32 9.39
N PHE A 59 12.60 -17.36 8.19
CA PHE A 59 12.38 -18.41 7.19
C PHE A 59 13.74 -18.82 6.63
N ARG A 60 14.04 -20.12 6.58
CA ARG A 60 15.33 -20.63 6.05
C ARG A 60 16.57 -19.91 6.61
N LYS A 61 16.56 -19.58 7.91
CA LYS A 61 17.59 -18.81 8.65
C LYS A 61 17.64 -17.30 8.34
N GLU A 62 16.87 -16.83 7.38
CA GLU A 62 16.77 -15.41 7.02
C GLU A 62 15.61 -14.73 7.77
N GLY A 63 15.82 -13.47 8.16
CA GLY A 63 14.78 -12.65 8.78
C GLY A 63 13.87 -12.03 7.72
N ILE A 64 12.62 -12.46 7.69
CA ILE A 64 11.62 -11.95 6.76
C ILE A 64 10.69 -10.99 7.47
N LYS A 65 10.50 -9.81 6.87
CA LYS A 65 9.54 -8.79 7.31
C LYS A 65 8.55 -8.49 6.19
N ILE A 66 7.28 -8.73 6.45
CA ILE A 66 6.19 -8.61 5.48
C ILE A 66 5.20 -7.57 5.99
N LYS A 67 5.03 -6.47 5.24
CA LYS A 67 3.94 -5.53 5.52
C LYS A 67 2.61 -6.19 5.18
N ILE A 68 1.70 -6.31 6.15
CA ILE A 68 0.37 -6.84 5.90
C ILE A 68 -0.54 -5.71 5.43
N VAL A 69 -0.64 -4.63 6.21
CA VAL A 69 -1.58 -3.54 5.96
C VAL A 69 -1.28 -2.30 6.77
N VAL A 70 -1.91 -1.19 6.40
CA VAL A 70 -1.94 0.07 7.14
C VAL A 70 -3.30 0.21 7.81
N PHE A 71 -3.33 0.60 9.08
CA PHE A 71 -4.58 0.89 9.77
C PHE A 71 -5.02 2.33 9.43
N PRO A 72 -6.31 2.61 9.16
CA PRO A 72 -7.50 1.78 9.44
C PRO A 72 -8.00 0.89 8.30
N ASP A 73 -7.28 0.81 7.16
CA ASP A 73 -7.73 0.11 5.94
C ASP A 73 -8.14 -1.36 6.19
N LEU A 74 -7.46 -2.04 7.14
CA LEU A 74 -7.89 -3.36 7.64
C LEU A 74 -7.86 -3.41 9.17
N SER A 75 -8.73 -4.25 9.71
CA SER A 75 -8.84 -4.50 11.14
C SER A 75 -7.70 -5.38 11.67
N VAL A 76 -7.47 -5.33 12.99
CA VAL A 76 -6.52 -6.21 13.67
C VAL A 76 -6.89 -7.69 13.48
N ARG A 77 -8.19 -8.02 13.45
CA ARG A 77 -8.68 -9.40 13.26
C ARG A 77 -8.28 -9.94 11.89
N GLU A 78 -8.45 -9.15 10.84
CA GLU A 78 -8.05 -9.53 9.48
C GLU A 78 -6.52 -9.62 9.35
N ALA A 79 -5.79 -8.73 10.01
CA ALA A 79 -4.34 -8.80 10.05
C ALA A 79 -3.84 -10.10 10.70
N ARG A 80 -4.48 -10.58 11.78
CA ARG A 80 -4.19 -11.89 12.39
C ARG A 80 -4.49 -13.04 11.43
N LYS A 81 -5.62 -13.02 10.71
CA LYS A 81 -5.94 -14.04 9.70
C LYS A 81 -4.86 -14.12 8.62
N LYS A 82 -4.43 -12.98 8.08
CA LYS A 82 -3.34 -12.91 7.10
C LYS A 82 -2.01 -13.39 7.67
N ALA A 83 -1.70 -13.10 8.94
CA ALA A 83 -0.50 -13.62 9.59
C ALA A 83 -0.53 -15.15 9.71
N ILE A 84 -1.68 -15.75 10.05
CA ILE A 84 -1.87 -17.20 10.09
C ILE A 84 -1.71 -17.82 8.69
N GLU A 85 -2.26 -17.19 7.66
CA GLU A 85 -2.08 -17.63 6.26
C GLU A 85 -0.60 -17.62 5.85
N LEU A 86 0.13 -16.54 6.18
CA LEU A 86 1.57 -16.45 5.93
C LEU A 86 2.34 -17.57 6.64
N LYS A 87 2.00 -17.86 7.91
CA LYS A 87 2.59 -19.01 8.63
C LYS A 87 2.30 -20.33 7.94
N LYS A 88 1.06 -20.54 7.46
CA LYS A 88 0.69 -21.77 6.73
C LYS A 88 1.48 -21.93 5.43
N LEU A 89 1.69 -20.86 4.67
CA LEU A 89 2.52 -20.88 3.46
C LEU A 89 3.97 -21.27 3.79
N MET A 90 4.53 -20.65 4.82
CA MET A 90 5.89 -20.95 5.28
C MET A 90 6.03 -22.38 5.80
N ALA A 91 5.02 -22.91 6.49
CA ALA A 91 4.99 -24.30 6.95
C ALA A 91 4.98 -25.30 5.79
N LYS A 92 4.43 -24.91 4.63
CA LYS A 92 4.51 -25.68 3.37
C LYS A 92 5.86 -25.51 2.64
N GLY A 93 6.79 -24.72 3.20
CA GLY A 93 8.10 -24.46 2.60
C GLY A 93 8.08 -23.43 1.46
N ILE A 94 6.96 -22.75 1.24
CA ILE A 94 6.78 -21.73 0.19
C ILE A 94 7.21 -20.37 0.75
N ASP A 95 8.01 -19.62 -0.02
CA ASP A 95 8.38 -18.25 0.34
C ASP A 95 7.21 -17.28 0.09
N PRO A 96 6.67 -16.64 1.15
CA PRO A 96 5.58 -15.67 1.00
C PRO A 96 5.96 -14.40 0.20
N ILE A 97 7.24 -14.03 0.11
CA ILE A 97 7.72 -12.90 -0.70
C ILE A 97 7.58 -13.22 -2.18
N GLU A 98 8.02 -14.42 -2.59
CA GLU A 98 7.92 -14.88 -3.97
C GLU A 98 6.46 -14.96 -4.42
N VAL A 99 5.57 -15.50 -3.58
CA VAL A 99 4.12 -15.54 -3.86
C VAL A 99 3.57 -14.15 -4.17
N ARG A 100 3.93 -13.14 -3.35
CA ARG A 100 3.48 -11.75 -3.58
C ARG A 100 4.07 -11.17 -4.85
N ARG A 101 5.33 -11.48 -5.16
CA ARG A 101 5.98 -11.04 -6.39
C ARG A 101 5.27 -11.63 -7.62
N GLN A 102 4.92 -12.91 -7.57
CA GLN A 102 4.16 -13.60 -8.62
C GLN A 102 2.80 -12.95 -8.84
N GLN A 103 2.05 -12.68 -7.76
CA GLN A 103 0.75 -12.01 -7.80
C GLN A 103 0.85 -10.63 -8.45
N TYR A 104 1.87 -9.85 -8.09
CA TYR A 104 2.11 -8.53 -8.67
C TYR A 104 2.40 -8.61 -10.17
N ILE A 105 3.21 -9.58 -10.61
CA ILE A 105 3.50 -9.79 -12.04
C ILE A 105 2.21 -10.13 -12.78
N GLU A 106 1.44 -11.09 -12.27
CA GLU A 106 0.19 -11.54 -12.89
C GLU A 106 -0.86 -10.41 -12.98
N GLU A 107 -1.01 -9.61 -11.93
CA GLU A 107 -1.90 -8.42 -11.96
C GLU A 107 -1.45 -7.39 -12.99
N ASN A 108 -0.14 -7.16 -13.12
CA ASN A 108 0.40 -6.25 -14.12
C ASN A 108 0.19 -6.76 -15.55
N GLU A 109 0.41 -8.05 -15.79
CA GLU A 109 0.14 -8.68 -17.09
C GLU A 109 -1.33 -8.59 -17.47
N LYS A 110 -2.25 -8.86 -16.53
CA LYS A 110 -3.70 -8.68 -16.73
C LYS A 110 -4.03 -7.24 -17.08
N ARG A 111 -3.44 -6.28 -16.36
CA ARG A 111 -3.63 -4.85 -16.64
C ARG A 111 -3.09 -4.44 -18.01
N LEU A 112 -1.95 -4.98 -18.43
CA LEU A 112 -1.39 -4.73 -19.76
C LEU A 112 -2.28 -5.33 -20.86
N LYS A 113 -2.77 -6.56 -20.70
CA LYS A 113 -3.70 -7.19 -21.66
C LYS A 113 -5.06 -6.47 -21.73
N ALA A 114 -5.53 -5.90 -20.62
CA ALA A 114 -6.77 -5.15 -20.57
C ALA A 114 -6.64 -3.72 -21.11
N ARG A 115 -5.41 -3.22 -21.34
CA ARG A 115 -5.23 -1.94 -22.03
C ARG A 115 -5.61 -2.12 -23.50
N GLN A 116 -6.61 -1.36 -23.92
CA GLN A 116 -6.84 -1.13 -25.34
C GLN A 116 -5.83 -0.09 -25.80
N ASP A 117 -4.84 -0.53 -26.57
CA ASP A 117 -3.89 0.39 -27.20
C ASP A 117 -4.60 1.10 -28.36
N ILE A 118 -4.97 2.36 -28.14
CA ILE A 118 -5.43 3.22 -29.23
C ILE A 118 -4.23 3.71 -30.04
N THR A 119 -4.33 3.65 -31.35
CA THR A 119 -3.29 4.20 -32.23
C THR A 119 -3.26 5.73 -32.14
N PHE A 120 -2.10 6.33 -32.42
CA PHE A 120 -1.96 7.80 -32.48
C PHE A 120 -3.00 8.45 -33.42
N LYS A 121 -3.32 7.76 -34.53
CA LYS A 121 -4.35 8.16 -35.49
C LYS A 121 -5.74 8.22 -34.85
N GLU A 122 -6.14 7.19 -34.09
CA GLU A 122 -7.43 7.15 -33.39
C GLU A 122 -7.52 8.22 -32.30
N LEU A 123 -6.43 8.46 -31.57
CA LEU A 123 -6.34 9.53 -30.56
C LEU A 123 -6.54 10.92 -31.22
N TYR A 124 -5.87 11.17 -32.37
CA TYR A 124 -5.99 12.41 -33.13
C TYR A 124 -7.43 12.66 -33.60
N TYR A 125 -8.09 11.66 -34.18
CA TYR A 125 -9.47 11.81 -34.64
C TYR A 125 -10.47 11.96 -33.49
N LYS A 126 -10.25 11.27 -32.37
CA LYS A 126 -11.16 11.31 -31.21
C LYS A 126 -11.08 12.64 -30.45
N TYR A 127 -9.89 13.20 -30.26
CA TYR A 127 -9.70 14.34 -29.36
C TYR A 127 -9.20 15.62 -30.05
N ILE A 128 -8.30 15.51 -31.02
CA ILE A 128 -7.64 16.70 -31.62
C ILE A 128 -8.51 17.29 -32.75
N SER A 129 -9.11 16.46 -33.59
CA SER A 129 -9.95 16.92 -34.70
C SER A 129 -11.14 17.78 -34.23
N PRO A 130 -11.94 17.39 -33.21
CA PRO A 130 -13.06 18.21 -32.74
C PRO A 130 -12.62 19.54 -32.13
N LEU A 131 -11.56 19.52 -31.31
CA LEU A 131 -11.02 20.74 -30.68
C LEU A 131 -10.51 21.75 -31.73
N SER A 132 -9.85 21.27 -32.78
CA SER A 132 -9.38 22.14 -33.87
C SER A 132 -10.50 22.86 -34.61
N LYS A 133 -11.70 22.25 -34.67
CA LYS A 133 -12.89 22.87 -35.28
C LYS A 133 -13.50 23.90 -34.35
N LEU A 134 -13.52 23.65 -33.04
CA LEU A 134 -14.06 24.58 -32.03
C LEU A 134 -13.21 25.87 -31.92
N VAL A 135 -11.88 25.76 -31.96
CA VAL A 135 -10.99 26.94 -31.91
C VAL A 135 -11.18 27.86 -33.13
N LYS A 136 -11.38 27.30 -34.33
CA LYS A 136 -11.66 28.07 -35.54
C LYS A 136 -13.00 28.80 -35.48
N VAL A 137 -13.97 28.22 -34.77
CA VAL A 137 -15.29 28.80 -34.58
C VAL A 137 -15.24 29.99 -33.61
N ASP A 138 -14.50 29.91 -32.49
CA ASP A 138 -14.32 31.04 -31.55
C ASP A 138 -13.63 32.26 -32.20
N GLN A 139 -12.60 32.04 -33.02
CA GLN A 139 -11.91 33.14 -33.73
C GLN A 139 -12.84 33.88 -34.71
N ASN A 140 -13.74 33.15 -35.38
CA ASN A 140 -14.74 33.75 -36.27
C ASN A 140 -15.84 34.53 -35.53
N TYR A 141 -16.14 34.20 -34.27
CA TYR A 141 -17.08 34.96 -33.43
C TYR A 141 -16.47 36.23 -32.84
N LYS A 142 -15.15 36.25 -32.57
CA LYS A 142 -14.46 37.45 -32.05
C LYS A 142 -14.33 38.56 -33.10
N CYS A 143 -14.18 38.25 -34.39
CA CYS A 143 -14.10 39.25 -35.46
C CYS A 143 -15.44 39.93 -35.83
N LYS A 144 -16.59 39.52 -35.27
CA LYS A 144 -17.90 40.13 -35.57
C LYS A 144 -18.42 41.09 -34.48
N ARG A 145 -17.63 41.39 -33.44
CA ARG A 145 -18.04 42.19 -32.27
C ARG A 145 -17.42 43.59 -32.18
N SER A 146 -16.89 44.11 -33.29
CA SER A 146 -16.42 45.49 -33.40
C SER A 146 -17.26 46.22 -34.46
N ASN A 147 -18.39 46.77 -34.03
CA ASN A 147 -19.12 47.88 -34.68
C ASN A 147 -19.36 48.93 -33.60
#